data_AF-L5LXW8-F1
#
_entry.id   AF-L5LXW8-F1
#
_cell.length_a   1.000
_cell.length_b   1.000
_cell.length_c   1.000
_cell.angle_alpha   90.00
_cell.angle_beta   90.00
_cell.angle_gamma   90.00
#
_symmetry.space_group_name_H-M   'P 1'
#
loop_
_entity.id
_entity.type
_entity.pdbx_description
1 polymer ?
#
loop_
_entity_poly.entity_id
_entity_poly.type
_entity_poly.pdbx_seq_one_letter_code
_entity_poly.pdbx_strand_id
1 'polypeptide(L)'
;MEVARAHPKAKLVLRIATDDSNAVCRLSVKFGATLKTSRLLLERAKELNIDVISVSFHVVSGCTDPEAFVQAISDARCVFDMGAEVGFNMYLLDIGGGFPGSEDAKLKFEEVTSVINPALDRVFHQIRE
;
A
#
# COMPACT_ATOMS: atom_id res chain seq x y z
N MET A 1 -2.91 5.66 20.21
CA MET A 1 -2.36 4.57 19.39
C MET A 1 -2.06 3.41 20.33
N GLU A 2 -2.81 2.31 20.24
CA GLU A 2 -2.67 1.14 21.16
C GLU A 2 -1.27 0.53 21.11
N VAL A 3 -0.65 0.52 19.93
CA VAL A 3 0.73 0.01 19.73
C VAL A 3 1.75 0.77 20.57
N ALA A 4 1.60 2.09 20.74
CA ALA A 4 2.52 2.87 21.58
C ALA A 4 2.54 2.36 23.02
N ARG A 5 1.38 1.89 23.52
CA ARG A 5 1.23 1.38 24.89
C ARG A 5 1.69 -0.07 25.02
N ALA A 6 1.32 -0.92 24.05
CA ALA A 6 1.50 -2.37 24.16
C ALA A 6 2.79 -2.90 23.51
N HIS A 7 3.27 -2.24 22.45
CA HIS A 7 4.44 -2.66 21.69
C HIS A 7 5.22 -1.47 21.10
N PRO A 8 5.82 -0.60 21.94
CA PRO A 8 6.40 0.69 21.50
C PRO A 8 7.55 0.58 20.49
N LYS A 9 8.24 -0.57 20.43
CA LYS A 9 9.35 -0.82 19.48
C LYS A 9 8.91 -1.52 18.19
N ALA A 10 7.60 -1.65 17.95
CA ALA A 10 7.09 -2.29 16.75
C ALA A 10 7.51 -1.49 15.50
N LYS A 11 7.78 -2.20 14.42
CA LYS A 11 7.96 -1.62 13.09
C LYS A 11 6.61 -1.68 12.38
N LEU A 12 6.02 -0.52 12.11
CA LEU A 12 4.68 -0.43 11.58
C LEU A 12 4.66 -0.37 10.05
N VAL A 13 3.63 -1.01 9.51
CA VAL A 13 3.22 -0.94 8.10
C VAL A 13 1.93 -0.15 8.04
N LEU A 14 1.93 0.97 7.31
CA LEU A 14 0.75 1.81 7.14
C LEU A 14 -0.08 1.33 5.96
N ARG A 15 -1.29 0.82 6.21
CA ARG A 15 -2.19 0.38 5.15
C ARG A 15 -2.98 1.54 4.55
N ILE A 16 -2.86 1.75 3.24
CA ILE A 16 -3.62 2.77 2.50
C ILE A 16 -4.86 2.17 1.83
N ALA A 17 -5.85 3.02 1.57
CA ALA A 17 -7.02 2.66 0.77
C ALA A 17 -6.64 2.61 -0.71
N THR A 18 -7.29 1.70 -1.45
CA THR A 18 -7.19 1.62 -2.92
C THR A 18 -8.53 1.98 -3.54
N ASP A 19 -8.53 2.47 -4.78
CA ASP A 19 -9.76 2.60 -5.54
C ASP A 19 -10.31 1.19 -5.86
N ASP A 20 -11.46 0.85 -5.27
CA ASP A 20 -12.16 -0.43 -5.47
C ASP A 20 -13.47 -0.26 -6.25
N SER A 21 -13.62 0.85 -6.99
CA SER A 21 -14.84 1.16 -7.76
C SER A 21 -15.29 0.01 -8.68
N ASN A 22 -14.33 -0.74 -9.23
CA ASN A 22 -14.52 -1.86 -10.15
C ASN A 22 -14.41 -3.26 -9.51
N ALA A 23 -14.23 -3.36 -8.19
CA ALA A 23 -14.09 -4.64 -7.52
C ALA A 23 -15.45 -5.29 -7.21
N VAL A 24 -15.50 -6.63 -7.32
CA VAL A 24 -16.68 -7.44 -6.96
C VAL A 24 -17.04 -7.31 -5.47
N CYS A 25 -16.04 -7.09 -4.61
CA CYS A 25 -16.24 -6.81 -3.19
C CYS A 25 -15.52 -5.50 -2.85
N ARG A 26 -16.24 -4.52 -2.28
CA ARG A 26 -15.67 -3.22 -1.90
C ARG A 26 -15.12 -3.26 -0.47
N LEU A 27 -13.87 -3.69 -0.31
CA LEU A 27 -13.20 -3.76 1.00
C LEU A 27 -12.49 -2.47 1.38
N SER A 28 -12.25 -1.54 0.45
CA SER A 28 -11.53 -0.28 0.72
C SER A 28 -12.31 0.66 1.64
N VAL A 29 -13.64 0.60 1.60
CA VAL A 29 -14.50 1.34 2.54
C VAL A 29 -14.32 0.85 3.98
N LYS A 30 -13.90 -0.42 4.16
CA LYS A 30 -13.73 -1.04 5.48
C LYS A 30 -12.32 -0.88 6.03
N PHE A 31 -11.30 -0.83 5.17
CA PHE A 31 -9.89 -0.78 5.58
C PHE A 31 -9.04 0.07 4.63
N GLY A 32 -8.13 0.85 5.22
CA GLY A 32 -7.15 1.65 4.50
C GLY A 32 -7.28 3.14 4.81
N ALA A 33 -6.16 3.81 5.03
CA ALA A 33 -6.12 5.26 5.20
C ALA A 33 -6.13 5.97 3.84
N THR A 34 -6.86 7.09 3.73
CA THR A 34 -6.68 8.02 2.61
C THR A 34 -5.29 8.65 2.66
N LEU A 35 -4.82 9.27 1.57
CA LEU A 35 -3.55 10.02 1.57
C LEU A 35 -3.53 11.11 2.66
N LYS A 36 -4.63 11.85 2.82
CA LYS A 36 -4.78 12.87 3.86
C LYS A 36 -4.67 12.27 5.26
N THR A 37 -5.37 11.16 5.51
CA THR A 37 -5.30 10.47 6.81
C THR A 37 -3.92 9.89 7.05
N SER A 38 -3.25 9.40 6.01
CA SER A 38 -1.90 8.83 6.08
C SER A 38 -0.89 9.86 6.57
N ARG A 39 -0.94 11.09 6.05
CA ARG A 39 -0.11 12.21 6.54
C ARG A 39 -0.27 12.42 8.05
N LEU A 40 -1.51 12.53 8.52
CA LEU A 40 -1.82 12.75 9.93
C LEU A 40 -1.34 11.58 10.81
N LEU A 41 -1.45 10.34 10.32
CA LEU A 41 -0.97 9.15 11.03
C LEU A 41 0.56 9.11 11.13
N LEU A 42 1.27 9.54 10.09
CA LEU A 42 2.73 9.62 10.10
C LEU A 42 3.22 10.67 11.10
N GLU A 43 2.66 11.88 11.06
CA GLU A 43 2.96 12.94 12.03
C GLU A 43 2.70 12.45 13.46
N ARG A 44 1.55 11.82 13.69
CA ARG A 44 1.20 11.27 15.00
C ARG A 44 2.13 10.14 15.45
N ALA A 45 2.55 9.27 14.54
CA ALA A 45 3.51 8.20 14.87
C ALA A 45 4.86 8.79 15.28
N LYS A 46 5.29 9.86 14.59
CA LYS A 46 6.55 10.58 14.91
C LYS A 46 6.51 11.21 16.29
N GLU A 47 5.42 11.91 16.63
CA GLU A 47 5.19 12.47 17.97
C GLU A 47 5.24 11.40 19.08
N LEU A 48 4.80 10.18 18.77
CA LEU A 48 4.78 9.06 19.70
C LEU A 48 6.07 8.23 19.68
N ASN A 49 7.08 8.63 18.90
CA ASN A 49 8.34 7.88 18.68
C ASN A 49 8.12 6.43 18.24
N ILE A 50 7.08 6.17 17.44
CA ILE A 50 6.83 4.86 16.82
C ILE A 50 7.41 4.85 15.41
N ASP A 51 8.07 3.76 15.04
CA ASP A 51 8.72 3.63 13.76
C ASP A 51 7.77 3.07 12.69
N VAL A 52 7.53 3.85 11.64
CA VAL A 52 6.77 3.44 10.45
C VAL A 52 7.77 3.19 9.33
N ILE A 53 7.87 1.93 8.89
CA ILE A 53 8.90 1.48 7.95
C ILE A 53 8.38 1.20 6.54
N SER A 54 7.05 1.26 6.36
CA SER A 54 6.40 0.64 5.23
C SER A 54 5.01 1.17 4.94
N VAL A 55 4.59 1.01 3.69
CA VAL A 55 3.21 1.16 3.23
C VAL A 55 2.71 -0.17 2.68
N SER A 56 1.46 -0.51 2.97
CA SER A 56 0.75 -1.62 2.34
C SER A 56 -0.55 -1.21 1.68
N PHE A 57 -0.97 -1.96 0.68
CA PHE A 57 -2.29 -1.86 0.09
C PHE A 57 -2.83 -3.23 -0.27
N HIS A 58 -4.10 -3.32 -0.69
CA HIS A 58 -4.68 -4.58 -1.12
C HIS A 58 -5.77 -4.32 -2.16
N VAL A 59 -5.49 -4.69 -3.41
CA VAL A 59 -6.50 -4.68 -4.47
C VAL A 59 -7.40 -5.90 -4.29
N VAL A 60 -8.72 -5.71 -4.27
CA VAL A 60 -9.64 -6.79 -3.90
C VAL A 60 -9.68 -7.88 -4.97
N SER A 61 -9.70 -9.14 -4.54
CA SER A 61 -9.92 -10.30 -5.39
C SER A 61 -11.16 -10.14 -6.25
N GLY A 62 -11.01 -10.37 -7.56
CA GLY A 62 -12.06 -10.13 -8.55
C GLY A 62 -12.09 -8.73 -9.14
N CYS A 63 -11.12 -7.87 -8.80
CA CYS A 63 -10.85 -6.67 -9.58
C CYS A 63 -10.50 -7.07 -11.03
N THR A 64 -11.25 -6.56 -11.99
CA THR A 64 -11.02 -6.83 -13.42
C THR A 64 -10.12 -5.79 -14.08
N ASP A 65 -9.67 -4.81 -13.31
CA ASP A 65 -8.88 -3.68 -13.79
C ASP A 65 -7.47 -3.72 -13.17
N PRO A 66 -6.43 -4.11 -13.94
CA PRO A 66 -5.07 -4.19 -13.43
C PRO A 66 -4.48 -2.80 -13.12
N GLU A 67 -5.03 -1.70 -13.68
CA GLU A 67 -4.58 -0.33 -13.39
C GLU A 67 -4.81 0.08 -11.93
N ALA A 68 -5.71 -0.62 -11.21
CA ALA A 68 -5.89 -0.43 -9.78
C ALA A 68 -4.59 -0.66 -8.99
N PHE A 69 -3.74 -1.60 -9.42
CA PHE A 69 -2.42 -1.78 -8.82
C PHE A 69 -1.48 -0.62 -9.14
N VAL A 70 -1.51 -0.09 -10.36
CA VAL A 70 -0.65 1.03 -10.78
C VAL A 70 -0.98 2.27 -9.95
N GLN A 71 -2.27 2.56 -9.75
CA GLN A 71 -2.70 3.66 -8.89
C GLN A 71 -2.28 3.45 -7.44
N ALA A 72 -2.49 2.25 -6.89
CA ALA A 72 -2.10 1.94 -5.52
C ALA A 72 -0.59 2.05 -5.28
N ILE A 73 0.24 1.64 -6.25
CA ILE A 73 1.70 1.81 -6.23
C ILE A 73 2.07 3.30 -6.23
N SER A 74 1.40 4.10 -7.04
CA SER A 74 1.61 5.56 -7.08
C SER A 74 1.23 6.23 -5.76
N ASP A 75 0.10 5.86 -5.18
CA ASP A 75 -0.36 6.38 -3.89
C ASP A 75 0.58 5.95 -2.75
N ALA A 76 1.06 4.71 -2.78
CA ALA A 76 2.06 4.24 -1.83
C ALA A 76 3.35 5.07 -1.94
N ARG A 77 3.82 5.39 -3.15
CA ARG A 77 4.99 6.26 -3.32
C ARG A 77 4.76 7.63 -2.71
N CYS A 78 3.58 8.22 -2.92
CA CYS A 78 3.23 9.51 -2.31
C CYS A 78 3.32 9.45 -0.77
N VAL A 79 2.87 8.35 -0.16
CA VAL A 79 2.99 8.16 1.30
C VAL A 79 4.44 7.91 1.76
N PHE A 80 5.25 7.22 0.96
CA PHE A 80 6.70 7.14 1.22
C PHE A 80 7.35 8.53 1.25
N ASP A 81 7.01 9.39 0.29
CA ASP A 81 7.53 10.77 0.24
C ASP A 81 7.08 11.59 1.45
N MET A 82 5.79 11.49 1.83
CA MET A 82 5.29 12.10 3.08
C MET A 82 6.03 11.56 4.32
N GLY A 83 6.35 10.26 4.33
CA GLY A 83 7.13 9.62 5.38
C GLY A 83 8.52 10.22 5.50
N ALA A 84 9.21 10.38 4.37
CA ALA A 84 10.53 11.00 4.30
C ALA A 84 10.51 12.45 4.80
N GLU A 85 9.50 13.24 4.41
CA GLU A 85 9.31 14.62 4.90
C GLU A 85 9.12 14.72 6.42
N VAL A 86 8.41 13.75 7.02
CA VAL A 86 8.23 13.66 8.48
C VAL A 86 9.48 13.08 9.18
N GLY A 87 10.41 12.50 8.43
CA GLY A 87 11.66 11.94 8.91
C GLY A 87 11.59 10.45 9.26
N PHE A 88 10.82 9.67 8.51
CA PHE A 88 10.87 8.21 8.48
C PHE A 88 11.78 7.72 7.35
N ASN A 89 12.46 6.60 7.59
CA ASN A 89 13.19 5.87 6.56
C ASN A 89 12.40 4.60 6.21
N MET A 90 11.51 4.71 5.22
CA MET A 90 10.69 3.59 4.78
C MET A 90 11.42 2.77 3.71
N TYR A 91 11.37 1.45 3.81
CA TYR A 91 12.13 0.54 2.95
C TYR A 91 11.36 -0.73 2.54
N LEU A 92 10.10 -0.86 2.94
CA LEU A 92 9.30 -2.04 2.61
C LEU A 92 7.97 -1.62 1.98
N LEU A 93 7.66 -2.18 0.81
CA LEU A 93 6.37 -2.05 0.16
C LEU A 93 5.66 -3.41 0.16
N ASP A 94 4.43 -3.44 0.66
CA ASP A 94 3.56 -4.61 0.60
C ASP A 94 2.40 -4.34 -0.37
N ILE A 95 2.44 -5.01 -1.53
CA ILE A 95 1.43 -4.84 -2.60
C ILE A 95 0.16 -5.67 -2.36
N GLY A 96 0.09 -6.41 -1.25
CA GLY A 96 -1.06 -7.20 -0.87
C GLY A 96 -1.33 -8.38 -1.80
N GLY A 97 -2.61 -8.57 -2.12
CA GLY A 97 -3.10 -9.71 -2.89
C GLY A 97 -4.17 -9.29 -3.89
N GLY A 98 -5.08 -10.21 -4.21
CA GLY A 98 -6.13 -10.01 -5.22
C GLY A 98 -5.83 -10.68 -6.56
N PHE A 99 -4.67 -11.32 -6.69
CA PHE A 99 -4.25 -12.07 -7.86
C PHE A 99 -5.21 -13.23 -8.19
N PRO A 100 -5.44 -13.52 -9.49
CA PRO A 100 -6.25 -14.66 -9.90
C PRO A 100 -5.57 -15.98 -9.50
N GLY A 101 -6.38 -16.92 -8.99
CA GLY A 101 -5.90 -18.23 -8.52
C GLY A 101 -6.19 -19.39 -9.47
N SER A 102 -6.81 -19.12 -10.63
CA SER A 102 -7.11 -20.14 -11.63
C SER A 102 -7.05 -19.57 -13.05
N GLU A 103 -6.81 -20.46 -14.02
CA GLU A 103 -6.82 -20.12 -15.44
C GLU A 103 -8.21 -19.77 -15.99
N ASP A 104 -9.28 -20.06 -15.26
CA ASP A 104 -10.64 -19.68 -15.70
C ASP A 104 -10.96 -18.21 -15.39
N ALA A 105 -10.06 -17.50 -14.73
CA ALA A 105 -10.22 -16.07 -14.45
C ALA A 105 -10.16 -15.24 -15.75
N LYS A 106 -11.04 -14.22 -15.82
CA LYS A 106 -11.08 -13.27 -16.95
C LYS A 106 -9.80 -12.46 -17.11
N LEU A 107 -9.14 -12.15 -16.00
CA LEU A 107 -7.87 -11.45 -15.93
C LEU A 107 -6.84 -12.44 -15.42
N LYS A 108 -5.76 -12.66 -16.17
CA LYS A 108 -4.70 -13.62 -15.85
C LYS A 108 -3.65 -13.02 -14.93
N PHE A 109 -2.90 -13.88 -14.24
CA PHE A 109 -1.85 -13.46 -13.33
C PHE A 109 -0.76 -12.67 -14.08
N GLU A 110 -0.35 -13.16 -15.25
CA GLU A 110 0.67 -12.55 -16.09
C GLU A 110 0.25 -11.15 -16.55
N GLU A 111 -1.01 -10.96 -16.91
CA GLU A 111 -1.56 -9.65 -17.29
C GLU A 111 -1.45 -8.65 -16.14
N VAL A 112 -1.78 -9.06 -14.91
CA VAL A 112 -1.61 -8.22 -13.72
C VAL A 112 -0.13 -7.90 -13.47
N THR A 113 0.75 -8.90 -13.51
CA THR A 113 2.19 -8.65 -13.28
C THR A 113 2.82 -7.78 -14.36
N SER A 114 2.31 -7.82 -15.59
CA SER A 114 2.81 -7.03 -16.72
C SER A 114 2.66 -5.53 -16.52
N VAL A 115 1.66 -5.08 -15.74
CA VAL A 115 1.50 -3.67 -15.38
C VAL A 115 2.16 -3.30 -14.06
N ILE A 116 2.24 -4.25 -13.11
CA ILE A 116 2.88 -4.03 -11.80
C ILE A 116 4.38 -3.79 -11.97
N ASN A 117 5.07 -4.63 -12.75
CA ASN A 117 6.53 -4.57 -12.83
C ASN A 117 7.03 -3.21 -13.34
N PRO A 118 6.51 -2.65 -14.46
CA PRO A 118 6.89 -1.31 -14.91
C PRO A 118 6.52 -0.21 -13.89
N ALA A 119 5.38 -0.33 -13.20
CA ALA A 119 4.98 0.64 -12.19
C ALA A 119 5.96 0.66 -11.00
N LEU A 120 6.38 -0.52 -10.52
CA LEU A 120 7.39 -0.65 -9.47
C LEU A 120 8.75 -0.10 -9.91
N ASP A 121 9.20 -0.46 -11.12
CA ASP A 121 10.45 0.04 -11.68
C ASP A 121 10.45 1.57 -11.82
N ARG A 122 9.29 2.18 -12.11
CA ARG A 122 9.17 3.63 -12.23
C ARG A 122 9.33 4.37 -10.91
N VAL A 123 8.74 3.86 -9.82
CA VAL A 123 8.60 4.66 -8.57
C VAL A 123 9.38 4.12 -7.38
N PHE A 124 9.78 2.84 -7.41
CA PHE A 124 10.48 2.15 -6.32
C PHE A 124 11.82 1.53 -6.74
N HIS A 125 12.46 2.02 -7.82
CA HIS A 125 13.75 1.52 -8.30
C HIS A 125 14.88 1.52 -7.25
N GLN A 126 14.78 2.33 -6.20
CA GLN A 126 15.79 2.45 -5.14
C GLN A 126 15.63 1.45 -3.98
N ILE A 127 14.51 0.71 -3.89
CA ILE A 127 14.21 -0.19 -2.75
C ILE A 127 14.69 -1.64 -3.02
N ARG A 128 15.36 -1.88 -4.16
CA ARG A 128 15.89 -3.20 -4.52
C ARG A 128 17.29 -3.41 -3.93
N GLU A 129 17.40 -3.49 -2.60
CA GLU A 129 18.61 -3.95 -1.91
C GLU A 129 18.30 -5.11 -0.97
#